data_AF-A0A4P9WRH3-F1
#
_entry.id   AF-A0A4P9WRH3-F1
#
_cell.length_a   1.000
_cell.length_b   1.000
_cell.length_c   1.000
_cell.angle_alpha   90.00
_cell.angle_beta   90.00
_cell.angle_gamma   90.00
#
_symmetry.space_group_name_H-M   'P 1'
#
loop_
_entity.id
_entity.type
_entity.pdbx_description
1 polymer ?
#
loop_
_entity_poly.entity_id
_entity_poly.type
_entity_poly.pdbx_seq_one_letter_code
_entity_poly.pdbx_strand_id
1 'polypeptide(L)'
;MPMETWCEAYFDQKVDVKGDFMQVFEARHDWAYFNFTVGLAKFFVTQWIPELLWHSRIQDESQVRDHYDRGDDFYAAFLGPMMIYTSGITNQPNGFESLEQMQLNKLNDVAEKICLKAGDRVLDLGCGWGTWSVHAAKQGAH
;
A
#
# COMPACT_ATOMS: atom_id res chain seq x y z
N MET A 1 -22.53 -0.73 -13.60
CA MET A 1 -22.70 -1.72 -12.49
C MET A 1 -22.07 -1.13 -11.23
N PRO A 2 -22.56 -1.39 -10.00
CA PRO A 2 -21.85 -0.94 -8.81
C PRO A 2 -20.45 -1.56 -8.75
N MET A 3 -19.43 -0.79 -8.36
CA MET A 3 -18.04 -1.28 -8.32
C MET A 3 -17.90 -2.50 -7.39
N GLU A 4 -18.52 -2.47 -6.21
CA GLU A 4 -18.58 -3.60 -5.27
C GLU A 4 -19.09 -4.88 -5.97
N THR A 5 -20.25 -4.80 -6.63
CA THR A 5 -20.86 -5.94 -7.33
C THR A 5 -19.95 -6.48 -8.43
N TRP A 6 -19.27 -5.60 -9.16
CA TRP A 6 -18.32 -6.03 -10.19
C TRP A 6 -17.10 -6.74 -9.59
N CYS A 7 -16.51 -6.20 -8.52
CA CYS A 7 -15.40 -6.84 -7.82
C CYS A 7 -15.76 -8.23 -7.31
N GLU A 8 -16.90 -8.37 -6.63
CA GLU A 8 -17.38 -9.68 -6.15
C GLU A 8 -17.57 -10.67 -7.30
N ALA A 9 -18.20 -10.23 -8.39
CA ALA A 9 -18.39 -11.07 -9.56
C ALA A 9 -17.06 -11.46 -10.24
N TYR A 10 -16.05 -10.59 -10.23
CA TYR A 10 -14.73 -10.87 -10.79
C TYR A 10 -13.97 -11.90 -9.94
N PHE A 11 -13.94 -11.73 -8.61
CA PHE A 11 -13.33 -12.69 -7.70
C PHE A 11 -14.04 -14.05 -7.70
N ASP A 12 -15.37 -14.06 -7.86
CA ASP A 12 -16.17 -15.26 -8.05
C ASP A 12 -16.04 -15.88 -9.46
N GLN A 13 -15.22 -15.29 -10.34
CA GLN A 13 -15.01 -15.72 -11.73
C GLN A 13 -16.31 -15.75 -12.57
N LYS A 14 -17.32 -14.95 -12.19
CA LYS A 14 -18.58 -14.77 -12.94
C LYS A 14 -18.44 -13.76 -14.06
N VAL A 15 -17.53 -12.80 -13.91
CA VAL A 15 -17.13 -11.85 -14.94
C VAL A 15 -15.62 -11.88 -15.09
N ASP A 16 -15.14 -11.61 -16.30
CA ASP A 16 -13.72 -11.54 -16.60
C ASP A 16 -13.44 -10.34 -17.52
N VAL A 17 -12.21 -9.85 -17.48
CA VAL A 17 -11.77 -8.70 -18.27
C VAL A 17 -11.19 -9.17 -19.59
N LYS A 18 -11.83 -8.79 -20.70
CA LYS A 18 -11.30 -9.05 -22.04
C LYS A 18 -10.35 -7.92 -22.45
N GLY A 19 -9.06 -8.24 -22.57
CA GLY A 19 -8.02 -7.30 -23.00
C GLY A 19 -7.09 -6.91 -21.86
N ASP A 20 -6.45 -5.76 -21.99
CA ASP A 20 -5.56 -5.24 -20.94
C ASP A 20 -6.36 -4.82 -19.70
N PHE A 21 -6.04 -5.41 -18.56
CA PHE A 21 -6.76 -5.16 -17.32
C PHE A 21 -6.66 -3.69 -16.89
N MET A 22 -5.47 -3.09 -17.03
CA MET A 22 -5.22 -1.73 -16.58
C MET A 22 -6.04 -0.73 -17.38
N GLN A 23 -6.09 -0.87 -18.71
CA GLN A 23 -6.89 -0.01 -19.58
C GLN A 23 -8.38 -0.07 -19.22
N VAL A 24 -8.92 -1.27 -19.00
CA VAL A 24 -10.34 -1.44 -18.61
C VAL A 24 -10.60 -0.81 -17.24
N PHE A 25 -9.67 -0.97 -16.30
CA PHE A 25 -9.77 -0.42 -14.95
C PHE A 25 -9.59 1.10 -14.89
N GLU A 26 -8.78 1.69 -15.77
CA GLU A 26 -8.67 3.14 -15.95
C GLU A 26 -9.98 3.74 -16.44
N ALA A 27 -10.65 3.07 -17.39
CA ALA A 27 -11.97 3.43 -17.91
C ALA A 27 -13.14 3.09 -16.96
N ARG A 28 -12.88 2.70 -15.70
CA ARG A 28 -13.94 2.24 -14.76
C ARG A 28 -15.07 3.22 -14.53
N HIS A 29 -14.83 4.53 -14.68
CA HIS A 29 -15.90 5.52 -14.52
C HIS A 29 -16.94 5.49 -15.66
N ASP A 30 -16.60 4.88 -16.80
CA ASP A 30 -17.50 4.76 -17.94
C ASP A 30 -18.51 3.62 -17.78
N TRP A 31 -18.16 2.58 -17.01
CA TRP A 31 -18.96 1.35 -16.89
C TRP A 31 -19.33 0.97 -15.44
N ALA A 32 -18.60 1.47 -14.45
CA ALA A 32 -18.90 1.33 -13.04
C ALA A 32 -19.44 2.64 -12.45
N TYR A 33 -20.23 2.52 -11.39
CA TYR A 33 -20.62 3.64 -10.54
C TYR A 33 -20.31 3.33 -9.07
N PHE A 34 -19.97 4.38 -8.32
CA PHE A 34 -19.43 4.30 -6.96
C PHE A 34 -20.48 4.71 -5.92
N ASN A 35 -21.65 4.09 -6.00
CA ASN A 35 -22.74 4.38 -5.08
C ASN A 35 -22.67 3.46 -3.85
N PHE A 36 -23.20 3.96 -2.72
CA PHE A 36 -23.35 3.16 -1.52
C PHE A 36 -24.43 2.09 -1.72
N THR A 37 -24.05 0.83 -1.70
CA THR A 37 -24.95 -0.31 -1.92
C THR A 37 -25.50 -0.85 -0.60
N VAL A 38 -26.50 -1.73 -0.67
CA VAL A 38 -27.01 -2.44 0.51
C VAL A 38 -25.95 -3.40 1.09
N GLY A 39 -25.10 -3.98 0.25
CA GLY A 39 -23.97 -4.81 0.68
C GLY A 39 -22.98 -4.02 1.52
N LEU A 40 -22.57 -2.85 1.03
CA LEU A 40 -21.72 -1.90 1.78
C LEU A 40 -22.39 -1.42 3.07
N ALA A 41 -23.70 -1.14 3.05
CA ALA A 41 -24.44 -0.77 4.26
C ALA A 41 -24.41 -1.88 5.31
N LYS A 42 -24.63 -3.13 4.90
CA LYS A 42 -24.56 -4.30 5.78
C LYS A 42 -23.16 -4.49 6.32
N PHE A 43 -22.13 -4.42 5.48
CA PHE A 43 -20.73 -4.52 5.90
C PHE A 43 -20.39 -3.45 6.95
N PHE A 44 -20.76 -2.19 6.66
CA PHE A 44 -20.53 -1.07 7.57
C PHE A 44 -21.13 -1.31 8.96
N VAL A 45 -22.40 -1.74 9.01
CA VAL A 45 -23.11 -1.96 10.30
C VAL A 45 -22.61 -3.20 11.03
N THR A 46 -22.34 -4.29 10.31
CA THR A 46 -22.08 -5.60 10.92
C THR A 46 -20.61 -5.89 11.17
N GLN A 47 -19.69 -5.20 10.51
CA GLN A 47 -18.24 -5.44 10.63
C GLN A 47 -17.54 -4.17 11.11
N TRP A 48 -17.67 -3.08 10.35
CA TRP A 48 -16.88 -1.86 10.57
C TRP A 48 -17.24 -1.11 11.87
N ILE A 49 -18.53 -0.91 12.17
CA ILE A 49 -18.95 -0.24 13.42
C ILE A 49 -18.46 -1.01 14.67
N PRO A 50 -18.67 -2.34 14.79
CA PRO A 50 -18.10 -3.12 15.90
C PRO A 50 -16.59 -2.99 16.04
N GLU A 51 -15.86 -3.04 14.93
CA GLU A 51 -14.39 -2.94 14.92
C GLU A 51 -13.88 -1.58 15.39
N LEU A 52 -14.61 -0.50 15.12
CA LEU A 52 -14.25 0.85 15.57
C LEU A 52 -14.61 1.13 17.02
N LEU A 53 -15.74 0.60 17.48
CA LEU A 53 -16.22 0.85 18.83
C LEU A 53 -15.51 -0.04 19.86
N TRP A 54 -14.92 -1.15 19.42
CA TRP A 54 -14.27 -2.11 20.29
C TRP A 54 -12.81 -2.31 19.88
N HIS A 55 -11.89 -1.77 20.68
CA HIS A 55 -10.46 -2.01 20.55
C HIS A 55 -9.96 -2.89 21.70
N SER A 56 -9.36 -4.01 21.34
CA SER A 56 -8.59 -4.82 22.27
C SER A 56 -7.29 -5.23 21.61
N ARG A 57 -6.21 -5.33 22.39
CA ARG A 57 -4.89 -5.71 21.87
C ARG A 57 -4.92 -7.01 21.05
N ILE A 58 -5.73 -7.98 21.46
CA ILE A 58 -5.88 -9.28 20.77
C ILE A 58 -6.54 -9.09 19.40
N GLN A 59 -7.56 -8.23 19.32
CA GLN A 59 -8.28 -7.93 18.09
C GLN A 59 -7.38 -7.15 17.11
N ASP A 60 -6.71 -6.10 17.59
CA ASP A 60 -5.80 -5.30 16.77
C ASP A 60 -4.63 -6.16 16.23
N GLU A 61 -4.10 -7.07 17.06
CA GLU A 61 -3.08 -8.03 16.63
C GLU A 61 -3.60 -8.94 15.51
N SER A 62 -4.79 -9.52 15.67
CA SER A 62 -5.38 -10.40 14.64
C SER A 62 -5.62 -9.69 13.30
N GLN A 63 -6.01 -8.41 13.33
CA GLN A 63 -6.25 -7.63 12.10
C GLN A 63 -4.95 -7.34 11.34
N VAL A 64 -3.86 -7.04 12.06
CA VAL A 64 -2.57 -6.71 11.45
C VAL A 64 -1.85 -7.98 10.99
N ARG A 65 -1.87 -9.04 11.81
CA ARG A 65 -1.01 -10.21 11.61
C ARG A 65 -1.31 -10.93 10.29
N ASP A 66 -2.58 -11.14 9.97
CA ASP A 66 -2.98 -11.84 8.74
C ASP A 66 -2.55 -11.12 7.45
N HIS A 67 -2.37 -9.79 7.50
CA HIS A 67 -1.96 -8.97 6.37
C HIS A 67 -0.44 -8.93 6.15
N TYR A 68 0.37 -9.24 7.18
CA TYR A 68 1.84 -9.15 7.10
C TYR A 68 2.56 -10.51 7.29
N ASP A 69 1.90 -11.55 7.81
CA ASP A 69 2.49 -12.89 8.01
C ASP A 69 2.50 -13.78 6.74
N ARG A 70 2.24 -13.23 5.55
CA ARG A 70 2.36 -13.99 4.27
C ARG A 70 3.81 -14.35 3.91
N GLY A 71 4.78 -13.84 4.68
CA GLY A 71 6.22 -14.12 4.55
C GLY A 71 6.94 -13.25 3.52
N ASP A 72 8.23 -13.02 3.73
CA ASP A 72 9.05 -12.11 2.93
C ASP A 72 9.15 -12.55 1.47
N ASP A 73 9.16 -13.86 1.21
CA ASP A 73 9.26 -14.43 -0.13
C ASP A 73 8.13 -13.97 -1.05
N PHE A 74 6.91 -13.84 -0.50
CA PHE A 74 5.76 -13.36 -1.26
C PHE A 74 5.98 -11.93 -1.74
N TYR A 75 6.44 -11.05 -0.86
CA TYR A 75 6.66 -9.64 -1.17
C TYR A 75 7.92 -9.41 -2.00
N ALA A 76 8.99 -10.15 -1.73
CA ALA A 76 10.25 -10.08 -2.46
C ALA A 76 10.07 -10.41 -3.96
N ALA A 77 9.06 -11.22 -4.30
CA ALA A 77 8.73 -11.54 -5.69
C ALA A 77 8.36 -10.32 -6.55
N PHE A 78 7.93 -9.20 -5.94
CA PHE A 78 7.53 -8.00 -6.69
C PHE A 78 8.03 -6.66 -6.12
N LEU A 79 8.55 -6.61 -4.88
CA LEU A 79 9.08 -5.37 -4.28
C LEU A 79 10.59 -5.16 -4.52
N GLY A 80 11.31 -6.20 -4.91
CA GLY A 80 12.76 -6.16 -5.03
C GLY A 80 13.48 -6.12 -3.66
N PRO A 81 14.82 -5.96 -3.66
CA PRO A 81 15.66 -6.23 -2.49
C PRO A 81 15.51 -5.23 -1.34
N MET A 82 14.97 -4.02 -1.61
CA MET A 82 14.77 -3.01 -0.58
C MET A 82 13.50 -3.21 0.24
N MET A 83 12.60 -4.10 -0.20
CA MET A 83 11.35 -4.44 0.51
C MET A 83 10.53 -3.20 0.91
N ILE A 84 10.35 -2.25 0.00
CA ILE A 84 9.58 -1.04 0.28
C ILE A 84 8.19 -1.17 -0.34
N TYR A 85 7.16 -1.37 0.49
CA TYR A 85 5.78 -1.45 0.03
C TYR A 85 5.03 -0.11 0.11
N THR A 86 5.54 0.88 -0.60
CA THR A 86 4.88 2.18 -0.85
C THR A 86 5.37 2.74 -2.18
N SER A 87 4.77 3.84 -2.64
CA SER A 87 5.18 4.54 -3.86
C SER A 87 6.70 4.82 -3.90
N GLY A 88 7.28 4.74 -5.09
CA GLY A 88 8.59 5.32 -5.41
C GLY A 88 8.45 6.71 -6.02
N ILE A 89 9.57 7.43 -6.15
CA ILE A 89 9.63 8.74 -6.82
C ILE A 89 10.53 8.63 -8.05
N THR A 90 10.01 9.00 -9.22
CA THR A 90 10.81 9.11 -10.44
C THR A 90 11.35 10.51 -10.60
N ASN A 91 12.63 10.63 -10.93
CA ASN A 91 13.26 11.90 -11.35
C ASN A 91 13.25 12.09 -12.87
N GLN A 92 12.71 11.12 -13.60
CA GLN A 92 12.60 11.12 -15.06
C GLN A 92 11.12 10.99 -15.48
N PRO A 93 10.33 12.08 -15.49
CA PRO A 93 8.89 12.01 -15.75
C PRO A 93 8.50 11.33 -17.07
N ASN A 94 9.36 11.43 -18.08
CA ASN A 94 9.17 10.83 -19.41
C ASN A 94 10.20 9.73 -19.73
N GLY A 95 10.99 9.31 -18.72
CA GLY A 95 12.03 8.31 -18.87
C GLY A 95 11.74 7.06 -18.06
N PHE A 96 12.62 6.07 -18.18
CA PHE A 96 12.57 4.85 -17.38
C PHE A 96 13.57 4.94 -16.23
N GLU A 97 13.10 4.65 -15.02
CA GLU A 97 13.93 4.38 -13.85
C GLU A 97 13.52 3.02 -13.27
N SER A 98 14.49 2.25 -12.78
CA SER A 98 14.17 0.98 -12.13
C SER A 98 13.40 1.22 -10.82
N LEU A 99 12.69 0.21 -10.33
CA LEU A 99 11.99 0.27 -9.05
C LEU A 99 12.97 0.64 -7.91
N GLU A 100 14.17 0.06 -7.93
CA GLU A 100 15.21 0.33 -6.95
C GLU A 100 15.66 1.79 -7.00
N GLN A 101 15.84 2.35 -8.20
CA GLN A 101 16.22 3.76 -8.32
C GLN A 101 15.10 4.67 -7.82
N MET A 102 13.84 4.39 -8.18
CA MET A 102 12.70 5.19 -7.73
C MET A 102 12.51 5.15 -6.21
N GLN A 103 12.76 3.99 -5.59
CA GLN A 103 12.71 3.86 -4.14
C GLN A 103 13.89 4.57 -3.46
N LEU A 104 15.09 4.54 -4.05
CA LEU A 104 16.24 5.29 -3.53
C LEU A 104 16.02 6.80 -3.63
N ASN A 105 15.49 7.29 -4.76
CA ASN A 105 15.10 8.69 -4.93
C ASN A 105 14.15 9.12 -3.81
N LYS A 106 13.11 8.32 -3.53
CA LYS A 106 12.17 8.60 -2.44
C LYS A 106 12.87 8.74 -1.07
N LEU A 107 13.81 7.85 -0.74
CA LEU A 107 14.52 7.92 0.53
C LEU A 107 15.37 9.20 0.63
N ASN A 108 16.05 9.57 -0.45
CA ASN A 108 16.82 10.81 -0.52
C ASN A 108 15.90 12.04 -0.38
N ASP A 109 14.77 12.06 -1.10
CA ASP A 109 13.77 13.12 -1.04
C ASP A 109 13.22 13.30 0.38
N VAL A 110 12.94 12.20 1.09
CA VAL A 110 12.47 12.27 2.48
C VAL A 110 13.56 12.88 3.37
N ALA A 111 14.82 12.43 3.24
CA ALA A 111 15.94 13.00 3.99
C ALA A 111 16.15 14.50 3.72
N GLU A 112 16.05 14.91 2.47
CA GLU A 112 16.14 16.31 2.06
C GLU A 112 14.98 17.14 2.66
N LYS A 113 13.74 16.66 2.52
CA LYS A 113 12.55 17.37 3.00
C LYS A 113 12.51 17.58 4.50
N ILE A 114 13.04 16.63 5.27
CA ILE A 114 13.16 16.78 6.73
C ILE A 114 14.45 17.50 7.15
N CYS A 115 15.27 17.94 6.18
CA CYS A 115 16.57 18.57 6.40
C CYS A 115 17.48 17.73 7.31
N LEU A 116 17.51 16.41 7.08
CA LEU A 116 18.21 15.45 7.92
C LEU A 116 19.69 15.81 8.06
N LYS A 117 20.21 15.79 9.29
CA LYS A 117 21.62 16.04 9.60
C LYS A 117 22.21 14.89 10.40
N ALA A 118 23.52 14.72 10.28
CA ALA A 118 24.26 13.82 11.15
C ALA A 118 24.08 14.23 12.62
N GLY A 119 23.76 13.27 13.48
CA GLY A 119 23.45 13.49 14.89
C GLY A 119 21.97 13.75 15.18
N ASP A 120 21.09 13.82 14.17
CA ASP A 120 19.65 13.92 14.41
C ASP A 120 19.10 12.61 15.00
N ARG A 121 18.07 12.76 15.84
CA ARG A 121 17.31 11.63 16.37
C ARG A 121 16.04 11.41 15.56
N VAL A 122 15.85 10.21 15.00
CA VAL A 122 14.75 9.93 14.05
C VAL A 122 13.79 8.88 14.62
N LEU A 123 12.49 9.17 14.53
CA LEU A 123 11.42 8.21 14.81
C LEU A 123 10.72 7.82 13.51
N ASP A 124 10.71 6.52 13.22
CA ASP A 124 10.05 5.94 12.04
C ASP A 124 8.79 5.17 12.46
N LEU A 125 7.62 5.79 12.27
CA LEU A 125 6.33 5.21 12.64
C LEU A 125 5.82 4.33 11.49
N GLY A 126 5.72 3.03 11.75
CA GLY A 126 5.38 2.06 10.70
C GLY A 126 6.58 1.80 9.77
N CYS A 127 7.73 1.50 10.36
CA CYS A 127 9.01 1.39 9.66
C CYS A 127 9.10 0.26 8.61
N GLY A 128 8.09 -0.61 8.54
CA GLY A 128 8.08 -1.78 7.65
C GLY A 128 9.32 -2.63 7.88
N TRP A 129 10.10 -2.84 6.82
CA TRP A 129 11.37 -3.58 6.85
C TRP A 129 12.57 -2.75 7.34
N GLY A 130 12.33 -1.56 7.89
CA GLY A 130 13.37 -0.69 8.45
C GLY A 130 14.23 0.02 7.41
N THR A 131 13.87 -0.03 6.13
CA THR A 131 14.70 0.50 5.04
C THR A 131 14.96 2.00 5.18
N TRP A 132 13.96 2.78 5.62
CA TRP A 132 14.15 4.20 5.93
C TRP A 132 15.08 4.41 7.12
N SER A 133 14.88 3.67 8.21
CA SER A 133 15.73 3.75 9.40
C SER A 133 17.21 3.45 9.08
N VAL A 134 17.48 2.40 8.28
CA VAL A 134 18.83 2.07 7.81
C VAL A 134 19.39 3.18 6.90
N HIS A 135 18.56 3.74 6.02
CA HIS A 135 18.96 4.83 5.13
C HIS A 135 19.34 6.09 5.93
N ALA A 136 18.52 6.51 6.90
CA ALA A 136 18.79 7.66 7.77
C ALA A 136 20.04 7.44 8.63
N ALA A 137 20.24 6.23 9.16
CA ALA A 137 21.44 5.87 9.93
C ALA A 137 22.72 5.97 9.08
N LYS A 138 22.68 5.59 7.80
CA LYS A 138 23.80 5.77 6.86
C LYS A 138 24.14 7.25 6.61
N GLN A 139 23.20 8.17 6.84
CA GLN A 139 23.42 9.61 6.79
C GLN A 139 23.85 10.20 8.15
N GLY A 140 24.04 9.37 9.17
CA GLY A 140 24.54 9.76 10.50
C GLY A 140 23.46 10.08 11.53
N ALA A 141 22.18 9.82 11.25
CA ALA A 141 21.12 9.90 12.24
C ALA A 141 21.14 8.69 13.21
N HIS A 142 20.53 8.82 14.39
CA HIS A 142 20.46 7.77 15.42
C HIS A 142 19.16 7.75 16.22
#